data_AF-A0A0S8JQA6-F1
#
_entry.id   AF-A0A0S8JQA6-F1
#
_cell.length_a   1.000
_cell.length_b   1.000
_cell.length_c   1.000
_cell.angle_alpha   90.00
_cell.angle_beta   90.00
_cell.angle_gamma   90.00
#
_symmetry.space_group_name_H-M   'P 1'
#
loop_
_entity.id
_entity.type
_entity.pdbx_description
1 polymer ?
#
loop_
_entity_poly.entity_id
_entity_poly.type
_entity_poly.pdbx_seq_one_letter_code
_entity_poly.pdbx_strand_id
1 'polypeptide(L)'
;MQTKRFRNLVFIILLAAVSHPVNGQESPMDNAVRNEFQFNGYTNYWHDTYSEWYRYGNLFKIAIPNVEKTIMQSKVDVAADMGIPGLIMQEGFLNGLLSEPYDLLDQPDRAQLENTLGSGNALVLVDPGSALGQTLVSRLPAEVPFPEKLKSHQYGAVDLKRVNAFYLENGERKLFVVSSTDENVRQQLNKQIEHTARILDKYKLHKGWFGAETLLKSVTCTKGHPLEVIGAGMNEGNSWFVFSGYMDFLAKDELEEWMKDVNLPVVTDVGFWPIFGCRDYEGLQVQYMFTRESWIDYAREKEGYVFRQVWDTAADRFDYDGYLAIEGNKEQI
;
A
#
# COMPACT_ATOMS: atom_id res chain seq x y z
N MET A 1 -11.56 59.30 -19.05
CA MET A 1 -12.61 58.28 -19.32
C MET A 1 -11.90 57.12 -20.03
N GLN A 2 -11.74 55.94 -19.42
CA GLN A 2 -12.75 54.86 -19.31
C GLN A 2 -13.27 54.44 -20.71
N THR A 3 -13.33 53.19 -21.15
CA THR A 3 -12.98 51.85 -20.59
C THR A 3 -12.82 50.87 -21.80
N LYS A 4 -12.40 49.60 -21.75
CA LYS A 4 -12.18 48.58 -20.69
C LYS A 4 -11.14 47.55 -21.20
N ARG A 5 -10.50 46.77 -20.33
CA ARG A 5 -9.89 45.44 -20.67
C ARG A 5 -10.50 44.42 -19.71
N PHE A 6 -11.06 43.33 -20.22
CA PHE A 6 -11.46 42.19 -19.37
C PHE A 6 -10.26 41.27 -19.15
N ARG A 7 -9.90 41.05 -17.89
CA ARG A 7 -9.00 39.97 -17.46
C ARG A 7 -9.86 38.79 -17.02
N ASN A 8 -9.63 37.60 -17.58
CA ASN A 8 -10.04 36.37 -16.92
C ASN A 8 -9.05 36.09 -15.79
N LEU A 9 -9.53 36.21 -14.56
CA LEU A 9 -8.82 35.86 -13.34
C LEU A 9 -9.46 34.57 -12.82
N VAL A 10 -8.81 33.42 -13.03
CA VAL A 10 -9.25 32.14 -12.45
C VAL A 10 -8.48 31.88 -11.17
N PHE A 11 -9.19 31.44 -10.14
CA PHE A 11 -8.74 31.39 -8.75
C PHE A 11 -7.59 30.40 -8.52
N ILE A 12 -6.50 30.89 -7.90
CA ILE A 12 -5.57 30.09 -7.09
C ILE A 12 -5.41 30.82 -5.75
N ILE A 13 -6.38 30.67 -4.83
CA ILE A 13 -6.20 30.97 -3.40
C ILE A 13 -7.09 30.04 -2.57
N LEU A 14 -6.54 28.92 -2.09
CA LEU A 14 -7.03 28.24 -0.87
C LEU A 14 -6.02 27.22 -0.30
N LEU A 15 -4.73 27.59 -0.27
CA LEU A 15 -3.69 26.83 0.46
C LEU A 15 -2.52 27.71 1.00
N ALA A 16 -2.64 29.03 0.91
CA ALA A 16 -1.65 30.00 1.38
C ALA A 16 -2.26 31.09 2.28
N ALA A 17 -3.21 30.69 3.14
CA ALA A 17 -3.93 31.57 4.07
C ALA A 17 -3.64 31.23 5.55
N VAL A 18 -2.37 30.95 5.88
CA VAL A 18 -1.85 30.97 7.25
C VAL A 18 -0.55 31.78 7.25
N SER A 19 -0.37 32.62 8.28
CA SER A 19 0.86 33.37 8.64
C SER A 19 1.06 34.82 8.17
N HIS A 20 0.00 35.65 8.16
CA HIS A 20 0.15 37.09 8.46
C HIS A 20 -0.82 37.47 9.60
N PRO A 21 -0.34 37.80 10.81
CA PRO A 21 -1.22 38.22 11.90
C PRO A 21 -1.67 39.67 11.69
N VAL A 22 -2.94 39.86 11.37
CA VAL A 22 -3.59 41.18 11.51
C VAL A 22 -4.00 41.34 12.96
N ASN A 23 -3.50 42.39 13.62
CA ASN A 23 -3.71 42.63 15.05
C ASN A 23 -5.20 42.54 15.44
N GLY A 24 -5.56 41.58 16.29
CA GLY A 24 -6.83 41.53 17.00
C GLY A 24 -8.01 40.80 16.34
N GLN A 25 -7.81 40.07 15.23
CA GLN A 25 -8.85 39.16 14.72
C GLN A 25 -8.70 37.75 15.32
N GLU A 26 -9.77 37.27 15.95
CA GLU A 26 -9.93 35.86 16.32
C GLU A 26 -9.81 34.98 15.06
N SER A 27 -9.06 33.90 15.15
CA SER A 27 -9.01 32.91 14.08
C SER A 27 -10.36 32.17 14.01
N PRO A 28 -10.87 31.83 12.81
CA PRO A 28 -11.99 30.91 12.70
C PRO A 28 -11.77 29.57 13.43
N MET A 29 -10.50 29.18 13.64
CA MET A 29 -10.12 27.98 14.39
C MET A 29 -10.27 28.11 15.92
N ASP A 30 -10.42 29.33 16.45
CA ASP A 30 -10.57 29.62 17.89
C ASP A 30 -12.02 29.40 18.35
N ASN A 31 -12.98 29.65 17.45
CA ASN A 31 -14.41 29.41 17.65
C ASN A 31 -14.90 28.06 17.06
N ALA A 32 -13.97 27.20 16.61
CA ALA A 32 -14.30 25.89 16.04
C ALA A 32 -14.49 24.83 17.14
N VAL A 33 -15.64 24.16 17.14
CA VAL A 33 -15.88 22.99 17.99
C VAL A 33 -15.18 21.78 17.39
N ARG A 34 -14.27 21.18 18.15
CA ARG A 34 -13.48 20.01 17.76
C ARG A 34 -13.92 18.79 18.55
N ASN A 35 -14.09 17.65 17.90
CA ASN A 35 -14.40 16.38 18.54
C ASN A 35 -13.56 15.28 17.89
N GLU A 36 -12.96 14.40 18.69
CA GLU A 36 -12.51 13.11 18.15
C GLU A 36 -13.72 12.27 17.73
N PHE A 37 -13.64 11.66 16.56
CA PHE A 37 -14.61 10.69 16.07
C PHE A 37 -13.89 9.37 15.79
N GLN A 38 -14.48 8.31 16.33
CA GLN A 38 -14.05 6.94 16.14
C GLN A 38 -15.29 6.10 15.83
N PHE A 39 -15.22 5.26 14.81
CA PHE A 39 -16.28 4.33 14.45
C PHE A 39 -15.69 3.01 14.00
N ASN A 40 -15.86 2.01 14.87
CA ASN A 40 -15.28 0.68 14.75
C ASN A 40 -16.46 -0.29 14.82
N GLY A 41 -16.94 -0.73 13.66
CA GLY A 41 -18.27 -1.31 13.55
C GLY A 41 -18.54 -1.95 12.20
N TYR A 42 -19.78 -2.41 12.03
CA TYR A 42 -20.25 -3.07 10.83
C TYR A 42 -21.41 -2.27 10.20
N THR A 43 -21.34 -2.02 8.90
CA THR A 43 -22.49 -1.51 8.10
C THR A 43 -22.93 -2.54 7.07
N ASN A 44 -22.11 -2.69 6.03
CA ASN A 44 -22.18 -3.69 4.98
C ASN A 44 -20.88 -4.53 4.94
N TYR A 45 -19.82 -4.04 5.58
CA TYR A 45 -18.57 -4.72 5.90
C TYR A 45 -18.04 -4.13 7.23
N TRP A 46 -16.94 -4.68 7.76
CA TRP A 46 -16.27 -4.14 8.94
C TRP A 46 -15.39 -2.96 8.58
N HIS A 47 -15.46 -1.88 9.37
CA HIS A 47 -14.58 -0.74 9.20
C HIS A 47 -14.23 -0.05 10.51
N ASP A 48 -13.05 0.54 10.52
CA ASP A 48 -12.48 1.28 11.65
C ASP A 48 -12.03 2.67 11.16
N THR A 49 -12.84 3.68 11.45
CA THR A 49 -12.64 5.06 10.98
C THR A 49 -12.22 5.97 12.12
N TYR A 50 -11.11 6.66 11.95
CA TYR A 50 -10.55 7.60 12.93
C TYR A 50 -10.43 8.99 12.30
N SER A 51 -11.10 9.99 12.86
CA SER A 51 -11.04 11.37 12.34
C SER A 51 -11.26 12.41 13.43
N GLU A 52 -10.76 13.62 13.19
CA GLU A 52 -11.14 14.80 13.95
C GLU A 52 -12.26 15.53 13.22
N TRP A 53 -13.35 15.80 13.93
CA TRP A 53 -14.51 16.51 13.41
C TRP A 53 -14.47 17.97 13.85
N TYR A 54 -14.26 18.84 12.87
CA TYR A 54 -14.28 20.29 13.01
C TYR A 54 -15.67 20.81 12.65
N ARG A 55 -16.27 21.62 13.52
CA ARG A 55 -17.54 22.32 13.26
C ARG A 55 -17.38 23.81 13.53
N TYR A 56 -17.80 24.65 12.58
CA TYR A 56 -17.85 26.10 12.75
C TYR A 56 -19.27 26.60 12.51
N GLY A 57 -19.91 27.06 13.60
CA GLY A 57 -21.35 27.30 13.64
C GLY A 57 -22.16 26.07 13.19
N ASN A 58 -23.29 26.33 12.53
CA ASN A 58 -24.16 25.29 11.94
C ASN A 58 -23.92 25.07 10.43
N LEU A 59 -22.91 25.73 9.84
CA LEU A 59 -22.73 25.80 8.38
C LEU A 59 -21.59 24.93 7.85
N PHE A 60 -20.52 24.75 8.62
CA PHE A 60 -19.35 24.00 8.18
C PHE A 60 -19.07 22.83 9.11
N LYS A 61 -19.03 21.62 8.54
CA LYS A 61 -18.52 20.40 9.18
C LYS A 61 -17.46 19.79 8.25
N ILE A 62 -16.26 19.56 8.77
CA ILE A 62 -15.18 18.86 8.09
C ILE A 62 -14.76 17.69 8.97
N ALA A 63 -14.50 16.54 8.34
CA ALA A 63 -13.84 15.40 8.99
C ALA A 63 -12.42 15.30 8.39
N ILE A 64 -11.41 15.37 9.25
CA ILE A 64 -10.01 15.22 8.87
C ILE A 64 -9.54 13.86 9.40
N PRO A 65 -9.06 12.92 8.56
CA PRO A 65 -8.55 11.64 9.04
C PRO A 65 -7.42 11.81 10.07
N ASN A 66 -7.44 11.00 11.13
CA ASN A 66 -6.31 10.96 12.05
C ASN A 66 -5.23 10.06 11.44
N VAL A 67 -4.26 10.68 10.76
CA VAL A 67 -3.24 10.01 9.93
C VAL A 67 -2.50 8.91 10.70
N GLU A 68 -2.12 9.14 11.96
CA GLU A 68 -1.43 8.15 12.80
C GLU A 68 -2.30 6.91 13.05
N LYS A 69 -3.55 7.11 13.49
CA LYS A 69 -4.51 6.01 13.73
C LYS A 69 -4.85 5.29 12.41
N THR A 70 -4.99 5.99 11.30
CA THR A 70 -5.21 5.39 9.96
C THR A 70 -4.03 4.54 9.50
N ILE A 71 -2.78 4.98 9.70
CA ILE A 71 -1.59 4.18 9.37
C ILE A 71 -1.51 2.94 10.26
N MET A 72 -1.77 3.08 11.57
CA MET A 72 -1.79 1.92 12.48
C MET A 72 -2.91 0.93 12.13
N GLN A 73 -4.11 1.41 11.78
CA GLN A 73 -5.21 0.56 11.32
C GLN A 73 -4.85 -0.16 10.02
N SER A 74 -4.24 0.53 9.04
CA SER A 74 -3.78 -0.11 7.80
C SER A 74 -2.79 -1.24 8.06
N LYS A 75 -1.90 -1.12 9.06
CA LYS A 75 -1.01 -2.23 9.48
C LYS A 75 -1.81 -3.42 10.08
N VAL A 76 -2.88 -3.15 10.84
CA VAL A 76 -3.78 -4.19 11.38
C VAL A 76 -4.61 -4.85 10.28
N ASP A 77 -5.09 -4.10 9.29
CA ASP A 77 -5.86 -4.62 8.17
C ASP A 77 -4.99 -5.52 7.29
N VAL A 78 -3.76 -5.09 6.95
CA VAL A 78 -2.78 -5.93 6.23
C VAL A 78 -2.45 -7.21 7.02
N ALA A 79 -2.31 -7.11 8.35
CA ALA A 79 -2.11 -8.27 9.20
C ALA A 79 -3.31 -9.24 9.16
N ALA A 80 -4.55 -8.72 9.12
CA ALA A 80 -5.76 -9.51 8.94
C ALA A 80 -5.83 -10.15 7.54
N ASP A 81 -5.47 -9.42 6.48
CA ASP A 81 -5.40 -9.91 5.09
C ASP A 81 -4.35 -11.03 4.94
N MET A 82 -3.27 -11.01 5.73
CA MET A 82 -2.29 -12.10 5.85
C MET A 82 -2.81 -13.33 6.65
N GLY A 83 -4.01 -13.24 7.23
CA GLY A 83 -4.61 -14.22 8.12
C GLY A 83 -4.09 -14.20 9.56
N ILE A 84 -3.40 -13.12 9.97
CA ILE A 84 -2.74 -12.99 11.29
C ILE A 84 -3.14 -11.65 11.94
N PRO A 85 -4.41 -11.41 12.27
CA PRO A 85 -4.91 -10.08 12.70
C PRO A 85 -4.26 -9.53 13.98
N GLY A 86 -3.67 -10.38 14.82
CA GLY A 86 -2.92 -9.99 16.02
C GLY A 86 -1.41 -9.85 15.80
N LEU A 87 -0.93 -9.78 14.56
CA LEU A 87 0.47 -9.54 14.23
C LEU A 87 0.87 -8.10 14.56
N ILE A 88 1.95 -7.97 15.33
CA ILE A 88 2.66 -6.73 15.58
C ILE A 88 4.11 -6.96 15.14
N MET A 89 4.52 -6.29 14.07
CA MET A 89 5.87 -6.42 13.51
C MET A 89 6.66 -5.12 13.70
N GLN A 90 7.88 -5.25 14.25
CA GLN A 90 8.85 -4.17 14.32
C GLN A 90 9.26 -3.74 12.90
N GLU A 91 9.34 -2.44 12.66
CA GLU A 91 9.81 -1.91 11.38
C GLU A 91 11.25 -2.39 11.09
N GLY A 92 11.52 -2.76 9.84
CA GLY A 92 12.80 -3.35 9.44
C GLY A 92 12.96 -4.85 9.74
N PHE A 93 12.10 -5.49 10.55
CA PHE A 93 12.21 -6.93 10.90
C PHE A 93 12.40 -7.83 9.66
N LEU A 94 11.47 -7.77 8.71
CA LEU A 94 11.50 -8.63 7.53
C LEU A 94 12.67 -8.28 6.60
N ASN A 95 13.00 -7.00 6.45
CA ASN A 95 14.14 -6.58 5.63
C ASN A 95 15.46 -7.09 6.21
N GLY A 96 15.67 -6.96 7.52
CA GLY A 96 16.87 -7.47 8.20
C GLY A 96 16.96 -9.00 8.14
N LEU A 97 15.83 -9.68 8.31
CA LEU A 97 15.75 -11.16 8.26
C LEU A 97 16.08 -11.71 6.88
N LEU A 98 15.62 -11.04 5.81
CA LEU A 98 15.84 -11.49 4.43
C LEU A 98 17.15 -10.95 3.81
N SER A 99 17.83 -9.99 4.46
CA SER A 99 19.11 -9.46 3.97
C SER A 99 20.33 -10.33 4.27
N GLU A 100 20.24 -11.23 5.24
CA GLU A 100 21.38 -12.01 5.76
C GLU A 100 20.96 -13.46 6.07
N PRO A 101 21.86 -14.46 5.93
CA PRO A 101 21.58 -15.83 6.33
C PRO A 101 21.26 -15.94 7.84
N TYR A 102 20.32 -16.83 8.18
CA TYR A 102 19.92 -17.12 9.55
C TYR A 102 19.60 -18.61 9.74
N ASP A 103 19.79 -19.11 10.96
CA ASP A 103 19.32 -20.44 11.38
C ASP A 103 17.93 -20.33 12.03
N LEU A 104 16.98 -21.21 11.66
CA LEU A 104 15.64 -21.28 12.26
C LEU A 104 15.65 -22.22 13.47
N LEU A 105 15.13 -21.75 14.60
CA LEU A 105 14.94 -22.50 15.84
C LEU A 105 13.48 -22.41 16.31
N ASP A 106 12.84 -23.53 16.65
CA ASP A 106 11.51 -23.58 17.25
C ASP A 106 11.61 -24.06 18.70
N GLN A 107 11.11 -23.24 19.64
CA GLN A 107 11.20 -23.43 21.10
C GLN A 107 12.59 -23.88 21.62
N PRO A 108 13.71 -23.27 21.19
CA PRO A 108 15.02 -23.70 21.66
C PRO A 108 15.19 -23.43 23.16
N ASP A 109 16.07 -24.20 23.80
CA ASP A 109 16.61 -23.80 25.09
C ASP A 109 17.65 -22.67 24.94
N ARG A 110 18.08 -22.12 26.08
CA ARG A 110 19.04 -21.02 26.10
C ARG A 110 20.41 -21.40 25.53
N ALA A 111 20.88 -22.62 25.77
CA ALA A 111 22.19 -23.08 25.31
C ALA A 111 22.19 -23.32 23.80
N GLN A 112 21.10 -23.87 23.24
CA GLN A 112 20.89 -23.97 21.80
C GLN A 112 20.95 -22.59 21.14
N LEU A 113 20.21 -21.61 21.68
CA LEU A 113 20.23 -20.24 21.16
C LEU A 113 21.62 -19.59 21.24
N GLU A 114 22.31 -19.68 22.39
CA GLU A 114 23.64 -19.11 22.57
C GLU A 114 24.68 -19.75 21.63
N ASN A 115 24.57 -21.05 21.35
CA ASN A 115 25.43 -21.74 20.38
C ASN A 115 25.18 -21.24 18.95
N THR A 116 23.92 -21.14 18.50
CA THR A 116 23.56 -20.66 17.17
C THR A 116 23.98 -19.21 16.93
N LEU A 117 23.81 -18.33 17.92
CA LEU A 117 24.27 -16.92 17.83
C LEU A 117 25.80 -16.79 17.83
N GLY A 118 26.52 -17.83 18.30
CA GLY A 118 27.96 -17.95 18.10
C GLY A 118 28.34 -18.07 16.63
N SER A 119 27.60 -18.87 15.85
CA SER A 119 27.87 -19.11 14.42
C SER A 119 27.26 -18.07 13.47
N GLY A 120 26.05 -17.57 13.74
CA GLY A 120 25.32 -16.73 12.78
C GLY A 120 24.21 -15.88 13.39
N ASN A 121 23.30 -15.41 12.54
CA ASN A 121 22.02 -14.86 12.97
C ASN A 121 21.03 -16.00 13.24
N ALA A 122 20.00 -15.76 14.05
CA ALA A 122 18.97 -16.74 14.33
C ALA A 122 17.56 -16.15 14.18
N LEU A 123 16.63 -16.94 13.65
CA LEU A 123 15.19 -16.71 13.75
C LEU A 123 14.63 -17.71 14.76
N VAL A 124 13.91 -17.22 15.77
CA VAL A 124 13.37 -18.07 16.83
C VAL A 124 11.86 -17.94 16.93
N LEU A 125 11.16 -19.08 16.87
CA LEU A 125 9.75 -19.19 17.20
C LEU A 125 9.62 -19.55 18.69
N VAL A 126 8.97 -18.74 19.51
CA VAL A 126 8.85 -18.96 20.96
C VAL A 126 7.44 -18.77 21.53
N ASP A 127 7.08 -19.60 22.50
CA ASP A 127 5.95 -19.33 23.39
C ASP A 127 6.41 -18.32 24.47
N PRO A 128 5.77 -17.14 24.62
CA PRO A 128 6.09 -16.19 25.68
C PRO A 128 5.89 -16.74 27.10
N GLY A 129 5.17 -17.86 27.28
CA GLY A 129 5.07 -18.58 28.54
C GLY A 129 6.32 -19.38 28.92
N SER A 130 7.17 -19.73 27.95
CA SER A 130 8.42 -20.48 28.17
C SER A 130 9.50 -19.64 28.87
N ALA A 131 10.47 -20.28 29.54
CA ALA A 131 11.55 -19.56 30.23
C ALA A 131 12.39 -18.67 29.29
N LEU A 132 12.66 -19.13 28.06
CA LEU A 132 13.34 -18.32 27.05
C LEU A 132 12.41 -17.23 26.50
N GLY A 133 11.15 -17.57 26.17
CA GLY A 133 10.17 -16.63 25.64
C GLY A 133 9.90 -15.44 26.58
N GLN A 134 9.75 -15.69 27.89
CA GLN A 134 9.65 -14.62 28.91
C GLN A 134 10.87 -13.71 28.87
N THR A 135 12.07 -14.28 28.75
CA THR A 135 13.33 -13.52 28.67
C THR A 135 13.39 -12.66 27.41
N LEU A 136 13.02 -13.21 26.25
CA LEU A 136 13.05 -12.49 24.97
C LEU A 136 11.98 -11.39 24.91
N VAL A 137 10.74 -11.68 25.33
CA VAL A 137 9.64 -10.68 25.32
C VAL A 137 9.88 -9.56 26.33
N SER A 138 10.64 -9.79 27.41
CA SER A 138 11.10 -8.71 28.31
C SER A 138 12.00 -7.66 27.61
N ARG A 139 12.48 -7.95 26.39
CA ARG A 139 13.28 -7.05 25.55
C ARG A 139 12.49 -6.41 24.41
N LEU A 140 11.18 -6.65 24.31
CA LEU A 140 10.33 -5.99 23.32
C LEU A 140 10.43 -4.46 23.49
N PRO A 141 10.70 -3.68 22.42
CA PRO A 141 10.81 -2.23 22.55
C PRO A 141 9.51 -1.60 23.06
N ALA A 142 9.61 -0.71 24.05
CA ALA A 142 8.45 0.01 24.60
C ALA A 142 7.79 0.98 23.58
N GLU A 143 8.51 1.29 22.50
CA GLU A 143 8.08 2.19 21.41
C GLU A 143 7.15 1.51 20.40
N VAL A 144 6.98 0.18 20.45
CA VAL A 144 6.02 -0.53 19.59
C VAL A 144 4.61 0.02 19.86
N PRO A 145 3.98 0.76 18.92
CA PRO A 145 2.71 1.43 19.20
C PRO A 145 1.60 0.39 19.30
N PHE A 146 1.21 0.04 20.51
CA PHE A 146 0.22 -1.00 20.79
C PHE A 146 -1.14 -0.68 20.12
N PRO A 147 -1.53 -1.43 19.06
CA PRO A 147 -2.78 -1.19 18.32
C PRO A 147 -4.05 -1.39 19.15
N GLU A 148 -3.95 -1.94 20.37
CA GLU A 148 -4.96 -1.89 21.43
C GLU A 148 -5.59 -0.51 21.61
N LYS A 149 -4.81 0.56 21.44
CA LYS A 149 -5.29 1.95 21.55
C LYS A 149 -6.29 2.32 20.46
N LEU A 150 -6.23 1.66 19.29
CA LEU A 150 -7.21 1.80 18.22
C LEU A 150 -8.58 1.29 18.65
N LYS A 151 -8.64 0.23 19.47
CA LYS A 151 -9.87 -0.52 19.77
C LYS A 151 -10.57 -1.00 18.49
N SER A 152 -9.79 -1.34 17.44
CA SER A 152 -10.31 -1.76 16.15
C SER A 152 -11.18 -3.02 16.28
N HIS A 153 -12.02 -3.32 15.29
CA HIS A 153 -12.88 -4.50 15.37
C HIS A 153 -12.07 -5.80 15.56
N GLN A 154 -10.90 -5.92 14.91
CA GLN A 154 -10.00 -7.07 15.12
C GLN A 154 -9.47 -7.11 16.56
N TYR A 155 -9.16 -5.96 17.15
CA TYR A 155 -8.64 -5.85 18.51
C TYR A 155 -9.73 -5.99 19.60
N GLY A 156 -11.00 -6.03 19.20
CA GLY A 156 -12.13 -6.44 20.04
C GLY A 156 -12.52 -7.92 19.93
N ALA A 157 -11.88 -8.70 19.03
CA ALA A 157 -12.21 -10.11 18.82
C ALA A 157 -11.77 -10.99 20.01
N VAL A 158 -12.67 -11.89 20.45
CA VAL A 158 -12.48 -12.74 21.65
C VAL A 158 -11.39 -13.80 21.45
N ASP A 159 -11.18 -14.22 20.20
CA ASP A 159 -10.26 -15.27 19.77
C ASP A 159 -8.91 -14.74 19.23
N LEU A 160 -8.69 -13.42 19.29
CA LEU A 160 -7.50 -12.74 18.77
C LEU A 160 -6.18 -13.35 19.30
N LYS A 161 -5.43 -13.97 18.39
CA LYS A 161 -4.10 -14.54 18.68
C LYS A 161 -3.02 -13.50 18.43
N ARG A 162 -2.28 -13.12 19.48
CA ARG A 162 -1.19 -12.14 19.37
C ARG A 162 0.11 -12.78 18.92
N VAL A 163 0.78 -12.12 17.97
CA VAL A 163 2.11 -12.50 17.49
C VAL A 163 2.98 -11.25 17.45
N ASN A 164 4.08 -11.26 18.19
CA ASN A 164 5.09 -10.20 18.14
C ASN A 164 6.25 -10.68 17.27
N ALA A 165 6.60 -9.91 16.23
CA ALA A 165 7.76 -10.14 15.37
C ALA A 165 8.74 -8.98 15.54
N PHE A 166 9.89 -9.23 16.15
CA PHE A 166 10.87 -8.20 16.52
C PHE A 166 12.29 -8.75 16.45
N TYR A 167 13.30 -7.88 16.47
CA TYR A 167 14.69 -8.32 16.47
C TYR A 167 15.54 -7.59 17.51
N LEU A 168 16.54 -8.31 17.99
CA LEU A 168 17.58 -7.82 18.89
C LEU A 168 18.92 -7.84 18.15
N GLU A 169 19.76 -6.84 18.36
CA GLU A 169 21.04 -6.68 17.67
C GLU A 169 22.17 -6.49 18.67
N ASN A 170 23.32 -7.11 18.41
CA ASN A 170 24.54 -6.95 19.20
C ASN A 170 25.77 -7.02 18.28
N GLY A 171 26.25 -5.86 17.85
CA GLY A 171 27.26 -5.77 16.79
C GLY A 171 26.71 -6.33 15.48
N GLU A 172 27.46 -7.22 14.83
CA GLU A 172 27.09 -7.87 13.56
C GLU A 172 26.11 -9.06 13.73
N ARG A 173 25.60 -9.31 14.94
CA ARG A 173 24.68 -10.44 15.21
C ARG A 173 23.25 -9.97 15.45
N LYS A 174 22.31 -10.57 14.73
CA LYS A 174 20.88 -10.33 14.82
C LYS A 174 20.14 -11.58 15.29
N LEU A 175 19.27 -11.39 16.28
CA LEU A 175 18.33 -12.37 16.80
C LEU A 175 16.92 -11.91 16.44
N PHE A 176 16.30 -12.56 15.48
CA PHE A 176 14.91 -12.36 15.09
C PHE A 176 14.01 -13.26 15.96
N VAL A 177 12.91 -12.72 16.47
CA VAL A 177 12.00 -13.41 17.39
C VAL A 177 10.57 -13.28 16.88
N VAL A 178 9.90 -14.42 16.74
CA VAL A 178 8.45 -14.55 16.54
C VAL A 178 7.86 -15.15 17.81
N SER A 179 7.13 -14.35 18.57
CA SER A 179 6.56 -14.76 19.86
C SER A 179 5.04 -14.76 19.85
N SER A 180 4.44 -15.92 20.16
CA SER A 180 2.99 -16.09 20.33
C SER A 180 2.72 -17.29 21.23
N THR A 181 1.65 -17.26 22.02
CA THR A 181 1.16 -18.44 22.75
C THR A 181 0.56 -19.49 21.82
N ASP A 182 0.16 -19.12 20.60
CA ASP A 182 -0.46 -20.04 19.63
C ASP A 182 0.55 -20.53 18.59
N GLU A 183 0.81 -21.83 18.59
CA GLU A 183 1.79 -22.47 17.70
C GLU A 183 1.41 -22.36 16.22
N ASN A 184 0.14 -22.54 15.89
CA ASN A 184 -0.31 -22.50 14.49
C ASN A 184 -0.02 -21.13 13.88
N VAL A 185 -0.17 -20.08 14.67
CA VAL A 185 0.03 -18.71 14.21
C VAL A 185 1.52 -18.33 14.12
N ARG A 186 2.40 -18.89 14.98
CA ARG A 186 3.87 -18.80 14.78
C ARG A 186 4.28 -19.46 13.47
N GLN A 187 3.78 -20.67 13.22
CA GLN A 187 4.09 -21.44 12.01
C GLN A 187 3.49 -20.80 10.75
N GLN A 188 2.30 -20.21 10.83
CA GLN A 188 1.70 -19.43 9.76
C GLN A 188 2.56 -18.21 9.39
N LEU A 189 3.06 -17.45 10.39
CA LEU A 189 3.96 -16.33 10.10
C LEU A 189 5.28 -16.79 9.47
N ASN A 190 5.90 -17.86 10.00
CA ASN A 190 7.12 -18.42 9.41
C ASN A 190 6.90 -18.82 7.94
N LYS A 191 5.78 -19.49 7.65
CA LYS A 191 5.40 -19.85 6.28
C LYS A 191 5.21 -18.62 5.39
N GLN A 192 4.58 -17.55 5.88
CA GLN A 192 4.46 -16.30 5.10
C GLN A 192 5.83 -15.68 4.82
N ILE A 193 6.76 -15.67 5.79
CA ILE A 193 8.15 -15.19 5.61
C ILE A 193 8.86 -16.00 4.50
N GLU A 194 8.81 -17.32 4.56
CA GLU A 194 9.40 -18.18 3.52
C GLU A 194 8.75 -17.97 2.13
N HIS A 195 7.44 -17.75 2.09
CA HIS A 195 6.71 -17.46 0.86
C HIS A 195 7.17 -16.12 0.27
N THR A 196 7.31 -15.07 1.09
CA THR A 196 7.82 -13.77 0.67
C THR A 196 9.27 -13.87 0.17
N ALA A 197 10.15 -14.58 0.87
CA ALA A 197 11.53 -14.81 0.43
C ALA A 197 11.57 -15.40 -0.98
N ARG A 198 10.82 -16.49 -1.23
CA ARG A 198 10.75 -17.16 -2.54
C ARG A 198 10.13 -16.31 -3.66
N ILE A 199 9.36 -15.27 -3.32
CA ILE A 199 8.85 -14.28 -4.29
C ILE A 199 9.95 -13.27 -4.60
N LEU A 200 10.64 -12.74 -3.58
CA LEU A 200 11.71 -11.75 -3.75
C LEU A 200 12.94 -12.32 -4.46
N ASP A 201 13.25 -13.62 -4.28
CA ASP A 201 14.29 -14.34 -5.03
C ASP A 201 14.02 -14.41 -6.55
N LYS A 202 12.74 -14.34 -6.95
CA LYS A 202 12.29 -14.51 -8.34
C LYS A 202 11.92 -13.20 -9.02
N TYR A 203 11.42 -12.23 -8.25
CA TYR A 203 10.80 -11.03 -8.78
C TYR A 203 11.37 -9.78 -8.10
N LYS A 204 11.89 -8.88 -8.94
CA LYS A 204 12.19 -7.52 -8.51
C LYS A 204 10.86 -6.76 -8.40
N LEU A 205 10.39 -6.52 -7.18
CA LEU A 205 9.19 -5.73 -6.94
C LEU A 205 9.47 -4.24 -7.22
N HIS A 206 8.52 -3.59 -7.88
CA HIS A 206 8.55 -2.15 -8.13
C HIS A 206 7.32 -1.49 -7.51
N LYS A 207 7.52 -0.46 -6.68
CA LYS A 207 6.45 0.47 -6.32
C LYS A 207 6.13 1.32 -7.56
N GLY A 208 4.85 1.46 -7.90
CA GLY A 208 4.46 2.16 -9.12
C GLY A 208 3.02 2.63 -9.13
N TRP A 209 2.70 3.48 -10.10
CA TRP A 209 1.32 3.85 -10.44
C TRP A 209 0.87 3.01 -11.63
N PHE A 210 -0.05 2.07 -11.38
CA PHE A 210 -0.69 1.28 -12.41
C PHE A 210 -2.02 1.92 -12.80
N GLY A 211 -2.20 2.24 -14.08
CA GLY A 211 -3.37 2.96 -14.58
C GLY A 211 -3.31 4.47 -14.36
N ALA A 212 -2.11 5.07 -14.47
CA ALA A 212 -1.99 6.51 -14.55
C ALA A 212 -2.61 7.03 -15.87
N GLU A 213 -3.16 8.23 -15.88
CA GLU A 213 -3.74 8.83 -17.09
C GLU A 213 -3.08 10.17 -17.39
N THR A 214 -2.64 10.36 -18.63
CA THR A 214 -2.18 11.66 -19.14
C THR A 214 -3.13 12.22 -20.17
N LEU A 215 -3.81 11.34 -20.91
CA LEU A 215 -4.70 11.68 -22.01
C LEU A 215 -3.97 12.49 -23.11
N LEU A 216 -2.64 12.35 -23.20
CA LEU A 216 -1.80 13.10 -24.14
C LEU A 216 -2.20 12.81 -25.60
N LYS A 217 -2.62 11.57 -25.86
CA LYS A 217 -3.08 11.09 -27.17
C LYS A 217 -4.59 11.26 -27.40
N SER A 218 -5.28 11.92 -26.48
CA SER A 218 -6.72 12.18 -26.55
C SER A 218 -7.05 13.62 -26.96
N VAL A 219 -8.22 13.80 -27.58
CA VAL A 219 -8.78 15.12 -27.87
C VAL A 219 -9.42 15.71 -26.60
N THR A 220 -8.58 16.16 -25.67
CA THR A 220 -8.98 16.75 -24.38
C THR A 220 -8.23 18.05 -24.08
N CYS A 221 -8.72 18.81 -23.11
CA CYS A 221 -8.04 19.98 -22.53
C CYS A 221 -7.31 19.67 -21.22
N THR A 222 -7.21 18.39 -20.84
CA THR A 222 -6.45 17.93 -19.66
C THR A 222 -4.97 18.31 -19.81
N LYS A 223 -4.36 18.78 -18.73
CA LYS A 223 -2.91 19.03 -18.67
C LYS A 223 -2.21 17.86 -18.01
N GLY A 224 -1.05 17.49 -18.54
CA GLY A 224 -0.14 16.53 -17.93
C GLY A 224 0.70 15.84 -19.01
N HIS A 225 1.96 16.21 -19.15
CA HIS A 225 2.90 15.42 -19.94
C HIS A 225 3.26 14.15 -19.14
N PRO A 226 3.43 12.97 -19.76
CA PRO A 226 3.83 11.74 -19.05
C PRO A 226 5.07 11.92 -18.15
N LEU A 227 6.03 12.73 -18.58
CA LEU A 227 7.21 13.11 -17.79
C LEU A 227 6.88 13.90 -16.51
N GLU A 228 5.84 14.75 -16.51
CA GLU A 228 5.38 15.48 -15.32
C GLU A 228 4.75 14.51 -14.31
N VAL A 229 3.97 13.54 -14.80
CA VAL A 229 3.35 12.49 -13.98
C VAL A 229 4.40 11.55 -13.40
N ILE A 230 5.38 11.12 -14.20
CA ILE A 230 6.54 10.33 -13.73
C ILE A 230 7.31 11.11 -12.66
N GLY A 231 7.63 12.39 -12.92
CA GLY A 231 8.32 13.24 -11.95
C GLY A 231 7.57 13.40 -10.63
N ALA A 232 6.24 13.52 -10.67
CA ALA A 232 5.41 13.54 -9.46
C ALA A 232 5.50 12.22 -8.69
N GLY A 233 5.29 11.07 -9.35
CA GLY A 233 5.35 9.76 -8.68
C GLY A 233 6.75 9.37 -8.20
N MET A 234 7.81 9.84 -8.86
CA MET A 234 9.19 9.64 -8.38
C MET A 234 9.43 10.34 -7.04
N ASN A 235 8.79 11.48 -6.76
CA ASN A 235 8.84 12.12 -5.43
C ASN A 235 8.13 11.28 -4.34
N GLU A 236 7.27 10.34 -4.73
CA GLU A 236 6.64 9.35 -3.85
C GLU A 236 7.44 8.02 -3.77
N GLY A 237 8.60 7.94 -4.42
CA GLY A 237 9.42 6.73 -4.49
C GLY A 237 8.93 5.68 -5.49
N ASN A 238 8.10 6.06 -6.47
CA ASN A 238 7.69 5.15 -7.54
C ASN A 238 8.82 4.96 -8.56
N SER A 239 8.95 3.74 -9.07
CA SER A 239 9.94 3.33 -10.07
C SER A 239 9.32 2.57 -11.25
N TRP A 240 7.99 2.46 -11.28
CA TRP A 240 7.22 1.84 -12.35
C TRP A 240 5.95 2.64 -12.64
N PHE A 241 5.60 2.79 -13.91
CA PHE A 241 4.43 3.55 -14.35
C PHE A 241 3.77 2.83 -15.53
N VAL A 242 2.46 2.57 -15.42
CA VAL A 242 1.65 2.05 -16.53
C VAL A 242 0.57 3.07 -16.85
N PHE A 243 0.62 3.64 -18.05
CA PHE A 243 -0.38 4.60 -18.51
C PHE A 243 -1.55 3.89 -19.19
N SER A 244 -2.77 4.19 -18.78
CA SER A 244 -3.99 3.57 -19.33
C SER A 244 -5.14 4.55 -19.59
N GLY A 245 -4.84 5.84 -19.69
CA GLY A 245 -5.81 6.84 -20.13
C GLY A 245 -6.31 6.55 -21.55
N TYR A 246 -7.42 7.18 -21.94
CA TYR A 246 -7.96 7.02 -23.29
C TYR A 246 -6.88 7.37 -24.34
N MET A 247 -6.60 6.41 -25.22
CA MET A 247 -5.56 6.46 -26.25
C MET A 247 -4.10 6.53 -25.77
N ASP A 248 -3.79 6.49 -24.46
CA ASP A 248 -2.40 6.55 -23.96
C ASP A 248 -1.53 5.38 -24.47
N PHE A 249 -2.15 4.25 -24.87
CA PHE A 249 -1.47 3.13 -25.54
C PHE A 249 -0.78 3.51 -26.87
N LEU A 250 -1.19 4.60 -27.53
CA LEU A 250 -0.55 5.12 -28.74
C LEU A 250 0.77 5.86 -28.45
N ALA A 251 1.17 6.00 -27.19
CA ALA A 251 2.42 6.65 -26.79
C ALA A 251 3.54 5.66 -26.41
N LYS A 252 3.38 4.34 -26.66
CA LYS A 252 4.34 3.30 -26.23
C LYS A 252 5.78 3.63 -26.64
N ASP A 253 6.00 3.85 -27.93
CA ASP A 253 7.34 4.04 -28.50
C ASP A 253 7.92 5.42 -28.12
N GLU A 254 7.11 6.48 -28.16
CA GLU A 254 7.50 7.82 -27.73
C GLU A 254 7.91 7.85 -26.25
N LEU A 255 7.20 7.11 -25.40
CA LEU A 255 7.52 7.01 -23.98
C LEU A 255 8.84 6.26 -23.76
N GLU A 256 9.11 5.21 -24.53
CA GLU A 256 10.40 4.52 -24.52
C GLU A 256 11.55 5.42 -25.00
N GLU A 257 11.33 6.21 -26.05
CA GLU A 257 12.28 7.22 -26.53
C GLU A 257 12.55 8.29 -25.47
N TRP A 258 11.52 8.86 -24.84
CA TRP A 258 11.70 9.86 -23.77
C TRP A 258 12.41 9.27 -22.54
N MET A 259 12.17 8.01 -22.18
CA MET A 259 12.90 7.37 -21.08
C MET A 259 14.39 7.18 -21.40
N LYS A 260 14.73 6.88 -22.66
CA LYS A 260 16.12 6.82 -23.14
C LYS A 260 16.79 8.21 -23.11
N ASP A 261 16.11 9.23 -23.61
CA ASP A 261 16.63 10.60 -23.70
C ASP A 261 16.85 11.24 -22.32
N VAL A 262 15.92 11.08 -21.39
CA VAL A 262 16.04 11.61 -20.01
C VAL A 262 16.90 10.70 -19.13
N ASN A 263 17.16 9.46 -19.57
CA ASN A 263 17.99 8.45 -18.88
C ASN A 263 17.55 8.21 -17.42
N LEU A 264 16.23 8.00 -17.22
CA LEU A 264 15.65 7.73 -15.90
C LEU A 264 15.61 6.22 -15.62
N PRO A 265 15.95 5.77 -14.39
CA PRO A 265 15.91 4.35 -14.00
C PRO A 265 14.50 3.88 -13.63
N VAL A 266 13.47 4.36 -14.34
CA VAL A 266 12.07 3.98 -14.13
C VAL A 266 11.60 3.07 -15.27
N VAL A 267 10.76 2.10 -14.94
CA VAL A 267 10.13 1.22 -15.93
C VAL A 267 8.81 1.87 -16.35
N THR A 268 8.59 2.06 -17.65
CA THR A 268 7.34 2.60 -18.19
C THR A 268 6.69 1.62 -19.14
N ASP A 269 5.38 1.48 -19.07
CA ASP A 269 4.58 0.79 -20.09
C ASP A 269 3.24 1.51 -20.28
N VAL A 270 2.46 1.02 -21.25
CA VAL A 270 1.12 1.53 -21.56
C VAL A 270 0.14 0.37 -21.73
N GLY A 271 -1.15 0.65 -21.60
CA GLY A 271 -2.20 -0.33 -21.89
C GLY A 271 -3.58 0.31 -22.04
N PHE A 272 -4.59 -0.54 -22.16
CA PHE A 272 -5.98 -0.10 -22.22
C PHE A 272 -6.85 -1.19 -21.60
N TRP A 273 -7.60 -0.87 -20.55
CA TRP A 273 -8.45 -1.84 -19.85
C TRP A 273 -9.33 -2.64 -20.84
N PRO A 274 -9.25 -4.00 -20.89
CA PRO A 274 -8.64 -4.93 -19.92
C PRO A 274 -7.22 -5.46 -20.24
N ILE A 275 -6.53 -4.93 -21.25
CA ILE A 275 -5.28 -5.48 -21.82
C ILE A 275 -4.04 -4.62 -21.50
N PHE A 276 -2.94 -5.27 -21.14
CA PHE A 276 -1.67 -4.62 -20.75
C PHE A 276 -0.45 -5.48 -21.14
N GLY A 277 0.74 -4.88 -21.19
CA GLY A 277 1.98 -5.62 -21.49
C GLY A 277 2.07 -6.20 -22.89
N CYS A 278 1.19 -5.79 -23.81
CA CYS A 278 1.28 -6.18 -25.22
C CYS A 278 2.61 -5.69 -25.83
N ARG A 279 3.19 -6.51 -26.71
CA ARG A 279 4.39 -6.15 -27.48
C ARG A 279 4.20 -4.83 -28.22
N ASP A 280 3.03 -4.69 -28.84
CA ASP A 280 2.58 -3.52 -29.58
C ASP A 280 1.04 -3.41 -29.49
N TYR A 281 0.49 -2.24 -29.75
CA TYR A 281 -0.96 -1.99 -29.78
C TYR A 281 -1.45 -1.67 -31.22
N GLU A 282 -0.75 -2.14 -32.24
CA GLU A 282 -1.16 -1.92 -33.63
C GLU A 282 -2.50 -2.61 -33.91
N GLY A 283 -3.38 -1.92 -34.63
CA GLY A 283 -4.71 -2.41 -34.97
C GLY A 283 -5.74 -2.37 -33.82
N LEU A 284 -5.36 -1.94 -32.60
CA LEU A 284 -6.33 -1.79 -31.51
C LEU A 284 -7.36 -0.71 -31.84
N GLN A 285 -8.60 -1.13 -32.09
CA GLN A 285 -9.76 -0.26 -32.24
C GLN A 285 -10.75 -0.56 -31.13
N VAL A 286 -10.64 0.18 -30.02
CA VAL A 286 -11.43 -0.04 -28.79
C VAL A 286 -12.95 -0.01 -29.04
N GLN A 287 -13.40 0.70 -30.08
CA GLN A 287 -14.81 0.76 -30.50
C GLN A 287 -15.31 -0.53 -31.18
N TYR A 288 -14.42 -1.44 -31.58
CA TYR A 288 -14.76 -2.72 -32.22
C TYR A 288 -14.57 -3.93 -31.30
N MET A 289 -14.09 -3.72 -30.07
CA MET A 289 -13.92 -4.79 -29.08
C MET A 289 -15.24 -5.08 -28.34
N PHE A 290 -16.19 -5.65 -29.06
CA PHE A 290 -17.58 -5.85 -28.60
C PHE A 290 -17.78 -6.99 -27.60
N THR A 291 -16.85 -7.95 -27.51
CA THR A 291 -16.97 -9.13 -26.62
C THR A 291 -15.72 -9.31 -25.75
N ARG A 292 -15.83 -10.13 -24.69
CA ARG A 292 -14.68 -10.45 -23.82
C ARG A 292 -13.62 -11.23 -24.59
N GLU A 293 -14.09 -12.16 -25.44
CA GLU A 293 -13.29 -12.98 -26.34
C GLU A 293 -12.44 -12.12 -27.28
N SER A 294 -12.99 -11.06 -27.89
CA SER A 294 -12.20 -10.14 -28.74
C SER A 294 -11.03 -9.47 -28.00
N TRP A 295 -11.21 -9.10 -26.73
CA TRP A 295 -10.13 -8.55 -25.90
C TRP A 295 -9.07 -9.59 -25.56
N ILE A 296 -9.48 -10.82 -25.24
CA ILE A 296 -8.58 -11.93 -24.92
C ILE A 296 -7.78 -12.31 -26.17
N ASP A 297 -8.43 -12.56 -27.30
CA ASP A 297 -7.80 -12.95 -28.56
C ASP A 297 -6.77 -11.91 -29.00
N TYR A 298 -7.09 -10.62 -28.92
CA TYR A 298 -6.16 -9.53 -29.23
C TYR A 298 -4.94 -9.51 -28.28
N ALA A 299 -5.15 -9.64 -26.97
CA ALA A 299 -4.04 -9.71 -26.01
C ALA A 299 -3.11 -10.88 -26.31
N ARG A 300 -3.68 -12.07 -26.59
CA ARG A 300 -2.91 -13.27 -26.94
C ARG A 300 -2.14 -13.12 -28.25
N GLU A 301 -2.74 -12.53 -29.29
CA GLU A 301 -2.07 -12.22 -30.57
C GLU A 301 -0.87 -11.26 -30.38
N LYS A 302 -1.02 -10.29 -29.47
CA LYS A 302 0.01 -9.29 -29.15
C LYS A 302 0.95 -9.69 -28.02
N GLU A 303 0.97 -10.96 -27.63
CA GLU A 303 1.82 -11.51 -26.55
C GLU A 303 1.68 -10.78 -25.19
N GLY A 304 0.54 -10.13 -24.98
CA GLY A 304 0.22 -9.40 -23.76
C GLY A 304 -0.65 -10.17 -22.79
N TYR A 305 -1.03 -9.47 -21.72
CA TYR A 305 -1.84 -9.97 -20.62
C TYR A 305 -3.25 -9.37 -20.64
N VAL A 306 -4.23 -10.18 -20.27
CA VAL A 306 -5.64 -9.77 -20.17
C VAL A 306 -6.19 -10.06 -18.77
N PHE A 307 -6.82 -9.04 -18.17
CA PHE A 307 -7.26 -9.07 -16.78
C PHE A 307 -8.78 -8.94 -16.68
N ARG A 308 -9.41 -9.65 -15.74
CA ARG A 308 -10.83 -9.43 -15.40
C ARG A 308 -11.00 -8.52 -14.20
N GLN A 309 -12.19 -7.97 -14.01
CA GLN A 309 -12.51 -7.31 -12.74
C GLN A 309 -12.57 -8.39 -11.67
N VAL A 310 -12.01 -8.12 -10.48
CA VAL A 310 -11.90 -9.14 -9.43
C VAL A 310 -13.26 -9.73 -9.00
N TRP A 311 -14.32 -8.91 -9.05
CA TRP A 311 -15.70 -9.29 -8.72
C TRP A 311 -16.51 -9.95 -9.84
N ASP A 312 -16.04 -9.94 -11.10
CA ASP A 312 -16.76 -10.53 -12.23
C ASP A 312 -16.51 -12.04 -12.35
N THR A 313 -17.05 -12.82 -11.41
CA THR A 313 -16.94 -14.29 -11.39
C THR A 313 -17.66 -14.96 -12.56
N ALA A 314 -18.61 -14.28 -13.22
CA ALA A 314 -19.21 -14.76 -14.46
C ALA A 314 -18.21 -14.82 -15.63
N ALA A 315 -17.08 -14.11 -15.51
CA ALA A 315 -15.98 -14.14 -16.46
C ALA A 315 -14.96 -15.28 -16.20
N ASP A 316 -15.05 -16.02 -15.08
CA ASP A 316 -14.15 -17.16 -14.77
C ASP A 316 -14.22 -18.33 -15.77
N ARG A 317 -15.21 -18.30 -16.68
CA ARG A 317 -15.30 -19.24 -17.81
C ARG A 317 -14.31 -18.95 -18.95
N PHE A 318 -13.52 -17.88 -18.85
CA PHE A 318 -12.56 -17.41 -19.84
C PHE A 318 -11.13 -17.39 -19.26
N ASP A 319 -10.14 -17.48 -20.14
CA ASP A 319 -8.73 -17.65 -19.80
C ASP A 319 -8.00 -16.30 -19.58
N TYR A 320 -8.26 -15.69 -18.42
CA TYR A 320 -7.61 -14.45 -17.97
C TYR A 320 -6.29 -14.71 -17.22
N ASP A 321 -5.30 -13.82 -17.38
CA ASP A 321 -4.00 -13.91 -16.70
C ASP A 321 -4.03 -13.46 -15.24
N GLY A 322 -5.10 -12.75 -14.85
CA GLY A 322 -5.28 -12.25 -13.50
C GLY A 322 -6.48 -11.33 -13.39
N TYR A 323 -6.48 -10.56 -12.31
CA TYR A 323 -7.55 -9.62 -11.99
C TYR A 323 -6.97 -8.23 -11.66
N LEU A 324 -7.73 -7.19 -11.98
CA LEU A 324 -7.53 -5.87 -11.38
C LEU A 324 -8.60 -5.60 -10.33
N ALA A 325 -8.16 -4.90 -9.29
CA ALA A 325 -8.98 -4.36 -8.22
C ALA A 325 -8.70 -2.86 -8.08
N ILE A 326 -9.76 -2.06 -7.93
CA ILE A 326 -9.68 -0.68 -7.45
C ILE A 326 -9.92 -0.65 -5.92
N GLU A 327 -9.70 0.50 -5.27
CA GLU A 327 -9.94 0.70 -3.83
C GLU A 327 -11.32 0.17 -3.38
N GLY A 328 -12.37 0.49 -4.14
CA GLY A 328 -13.74 0.02 -3.87
C GLY A 328 -13.99 -1.48 -4.10
N ASN A 329 -12.99 -2.25 -4.55
CA ASN A 329 -13.11 -3.70 -4.72
C ASN A 329 -12.50 -4.50 -3.56
N LYS A 330 -11.82 -3.92 -2.56
CA LYS A 330 -11.18 -4.70 -1.47
C LYS A 330 -12.16 -5.71 -0.85
N GLU A 331 -13.40 -5.27 -0.62
CA GLU A 331 -14.49 -6.06 -0.03
C GLU A 331 -15.18 -7.04 -1.00
N GLN A 332 -14.61 -7.25 -2.20
CA GLN A 332 -15.13 -8.10 -3.28
C GLN A 332 -14.08 -9.10 -3.80
N ILE A 333 -12.93 -9.22 -3.12
CA ILE A 333 -11.83 -10.16 -3.42
C ILE A 333 -12.00 -11.44 -2.60
#